data_AF-A0A7S0Z113-F1
#
_entry.id   AF-A0A7S0Z113-F1
#
_cell.length_a   1.000
_cell.length_b   1.000
_cell.length_c   1.000
_cell.angle_alpha   90.00
_cell.angle_beta   90.00
_cell.angle_gamma   90.00
#
_symmetry.space_group_name_H-M   'P 1'
#
loop_
_entity.id
_entity.type
_entity.pdbx_description
1 polymer ?
#
loop_
_entity_poly.entity_id
_entity_poly.type
_entity_poly.pdbx_seq_one_letter_code
_entity_poly.pdbx_strand_id
1 'polypeptide(L)'
;EGERRRRRRGEKGPAMAPPGLMRRFVLLLCLSSLASAGHFKYGTLSWKHLGMNSVEFTLESAWATDYGPYMDQGTGGVVTAGDVIRIQGLDNPVLEFGDGASEIVKARVTSVDPRVSAWVGTSTILHQYASPRDEASGAAWEASFTGCCRSDGLV
;
A
#
# COMPACT_ATOMS: atom_id res chain seq x y z
N GLU A 1 39.14 4.78 91.95
CA GLU A 1 37.81 4.80 92.59
C GLU A 1 36.92 5.79 91.85
N GLY A 2 35.72 5.36 91.49
CA GLY A 2 34.69 6.15 90.78
C GLY A 2 34.78 6.08 89.25
N GLU A 3 33.70 6.03 88.48
CA GLU A 3 32.27 5.79 88.70
C GLU A 3 31.74 5.63 87.25
N ARG A 4 30.82 4.66 87.08
CA ARG A 4 29.89 4.43 85.96
C ARG A 4 29.72 5.54 84.91
N ARG A 5 29.50 5.12 83.65
CA ARG A 5 28.16 5.21 82.99
C ARG A 5 28.14 4.52 81.62
N ARG A 6 27.46 3.36 81.57
CA ARG A 6 26.89 2.77 80.35
C ARG A 6 25.82 3.72 79.79
N ARG A 7 25.91 4.10 78.51
CA ARG A 7 24.77 4.59 77.74
C ARG A 7 24.40 3.57 76.67
N ARG A 8 23.17 3.05 76.79
CA ARG A 8 22.51 2.18 75.81
C ARG A 8 22.26 2.99 74.54
N ARG A 9 22.70 2.48 73.39
CA ARG A 9 22.36 3.02 72.07
C ARG A 9 20.98 2.46 71.70
N GLY A 10 20.02 3.36 71.54
CA GLY A 10 18.67 3.02 71.10
C GLY A 10 18.66 2.51 69.67
N GLU A 11 17.88 1.44 69.47
CA GLU A 11 17.46 0.91 68.18
C GLU A 11 16.71 2.00 67.40
N LYS A 12 17.21 2.32 66.20
CA LYS A 12 16.45 3.10 65.21
C LYS A 12 15.50 2.13 64.51
N GLY A 13 14.20 2.31 64.75
CA GLY A 13 13.15 1.64 63.97
C GLY A 13 13.23 2.02 62.48
N PRO A 14 12.73 1.15 61.59
CA PRO A 14 12.80 1.37 60.14
C PRO A 14 11.90 2.54 59.73
N ALA A 15 12.48 3.48 58.99
CA ALA A 15 11.77 4.59 58.37
C ALA A 15 10.84 4.06 57.27
N MET A 16 9.56 4.38 57.40
CA MET A 16 8.51 4.12 56.43
C MET A 16 8.82 4.87 55.13
N ALA A 17 9.01 4.15 54.03
CA ALA A 17 9.26 4.73 52.72
C ALA A 17 7.97 5.41 52.18
N PRO A 18 8.08 6.59 51.54
CA PRO A 18 6.93 7.24 50.91
C PRO A 18 6.53 6.48 49.62
N PRO A 19 5.22 6.41 49.29
CA PRO A 19 4.75 5.90 48.01
C PRO A 19 5.03 6.93 46.91
N GLY A 20 6.27 6.93 46.44
CA GLY A 20 6.76 7.83 45.39
C GLY A 20 6.80 7.14 44.05
N LEU A 21 5.90 7.58 43.16
CA LEU A 21 6.11 7.65 41.71
C LEU A 21 6.45 6.31 41.04
N MET A 22 5.40 5.53 40.78
CA MET A 22 5.41 4.44 39.81
C MET A 22 5.89 5.00 38.46
N ARG A 23 7.19 4.82 38.20
CA ARG A 23 7.90 5.24 37.00
C ARG A 23 7.29 4.44 35.85
N ARG A 24 6.29 5.03 35.21
CA ARG A 24 5.67 4.52 33.99
C ARG A 24 6.78 4.42 32.96
N PHE A 25 7.38 3.24 32.84
CA PHE A 25 8.00 2.79 31.61
C PHE A 25 6.85 2.73 30.60
N VAL A 26 6.58 3.87 29.97
CA VAL A 26 5.87 3.90 28.70
C VAL A 26 6.81 3.17 27.76
N LEU A 27 6.55 1.87 27.62
CA LEU A 27 7.06 1.05 26.54
C LEU A 27 6.57 1.76 25.28
N LEU A 28 7.39 2.67 24.75
CA LEU A 28 7.23 3.22 23.42
C LEU A 28 7.52 2.04 22.49
N LEU A 29 6.56 1.12 22.41
CA LEU A 29 6.41 0.21 21.29
C LEU A 29 6.39 1.15 20.10
N CYS A 30 7.54 1.23 19.43
CA CYS A 30 7.63 1.74 18.09
C CYS A 30 6.45 1.13 17.35
N LEU A 31 5.40 1.93 17.15
CA LEU A 31 4.60 1.88 15.94
C LEU A 31 5.58 2.23 14.82
N SER A 32 6.53 1.33 14.54
CA SER A 32 6.93 1.08 13.17
C SER A 32 5.68 0.54 12.53
N SER A 33 4.81 1.48 12.13
CA SER A 33 3.87 1.30 11.05
C SER A 33 4.65 0.48 10.05
N LEU A 34 4.20 -0.75 9.79
CA LEU A 34 4.67 -1.46 8.62
C LEU A 34 4.40 -0.47 7.48
N ALA A 35 5.44 0.23 7.05
CA ALA A 35 5.45 0.94 5.81
C ALA A 35 5.35 -0.18 4.79
N SER A 36 4.11 -0.63 4.56
CA SER A 36 3.76 -1.51 3.48
C SER A 36 4.40 -0.86 2.27
N ALA A 37 5.32 -1.57 1.64
CA ALA A 37 6.01 -1.12 0.46
C ALA A 37 4.96 -0.94 -0.63
N GLY A 38 4.28 0.20 -0.62
CA GLY A 38 3.24 0.56 -1.57
C GLY A 38 3.91 0.76 -2.90
N HIS A 39 4.03 -0.32 -3.67
CA HIS A 39 4.48 -0.28 -5.05
C HIS A 39 3.46 0.49 -5.89
N PHE A 40 2.16 0.34 -5.58
CA PHE A 40 1.11 1.23 -6.06
C PHE A 40 1.07 2.54 -5.25
N LYS A 41 0.96 3.67 -5.93
CA LYS A 41 0.81 5.00 -5.30
C LYS A 41 -0.63 5.51 -5.41
N TYR A 42 -1.14 5.58 -6.62
CA TYR A 42 -2.50 6.02 -6.93
C TYR A 42 -2.87 5.59 -8.37
N GLY A 43 -4.15 5.67 -8.69
CA GLY A 43 -4.60 5.46 -10.06
C GLY A 43 -6.04 5.93 -10.26
N THR A 44 -6.37 6.20 -11.51
CA THR A 44 -7.72 6.54 -11.98
C THR A 44 -8.09 5.61 -13.10
N LEU A 45 -9.21 4.92 -12.95
CA LEU A 45 -9.82 4.11 -14.00
C LEU A 45 -10.95 4.92 -14.63
N SER A 46 -10.91 5.06 -15.94
CA SER A 46 -11.98 5.64 -16.75
C SER A 46 -12.35 4.69 -17.86
N TRP A 47 -13.53 4.88 -18.45
CA TRP A 47 -13.98 4.05 -19.54
C TRP A 47 -14.77 4.86 -20.57
N LYS A 48 -14.81 4.34 -21.79
CA LYS A 48 -15.55 4.91 -22.92
C LYS A 48 -16.25 3.79 -23.69
N HIS A 49 -17.55 3.95 -23.89
CA HIS A 49 -18.30 3.07 -24.79
C HIS A 49 -17.92 3.35 -26.24
N LEU A 50 -17.57 2.31 -26.99
CA LEU A 50 -17.19 2.42 -28.41
C LEU A 50 -18.32 2.03 -29.36
N GLY A 51 -19.47 1.58 -28.83
CA GLY A 51 -20.62 1.11 -29.59
C GLY A 51 -20.91 -0.38 -29.36
N MET A 52 -22.16 -0.79 -29.64
CA MET A 52 -22.66 -2.15 -29.40
C MET A 52 -22.31 -2.66 -27.99
N ASN A 53 -21.38 -3.61 -27.93
CA ASN A 53 -20.91 -4.36 -26.77
C ASN A 53 -19.42 -4.11 -26.47
N SER A 54 -18.83 -3.00 -26.97
CA SER A 54 -17.39 -2.71 -26.79
C SER A 54 -17.13 -1.51 -25.87
N VAL A 55 -16.16 -1.68 -24.97
CA VAL A 55 -15.71 -0.65 -24.02
C VAL A 55 -14.20 -0.54 -24.07
N GLU A 56 -13.70 0.70 -24.08
CA GLU A 56 -12.30 1.03 -23.85
C GLU A 56 -12.11 1.48 -22.42
N PHE A 57 -11.28 0.77 -21.68
CA PHE A 57 -10.84 1.15 -20.34
C PHE A 57 -9.49 1.84 -20.42
N THR A 58 -9.38 2.98 -19.72
CA THR A 58 -8.11 3.69 -19.56
C THR A 58 -7.76 3.78 -18.09
N LEU A 59 -6.66 3.12 -17.71
CA LEU A 59 -6.07 3.20 -16.38
C LEU A 59 -4.84 4.09 -16.43
N GLU A 60 -4.90 5.23 -15.74
CA GLU A 60 -3.72 6.02 -15.41
C GLU A 60 -3.29 5.68 -13.98
N SER A 61 -2.03 5.31 -13.77
CA SER A 61 -1.57 4.86 -12.45
C SER A 61 -0.11 5.21 -12.22
N ALA A 62 0.24 5.39 -10.94
CA ALA A 62 1.58 5.68 -10.50
C ALA A 62 2.13 4.58 -9.59
N TRP A 63 3.40 4.26 -9.79
CA TRP A 63 4.06 3.13 -9.18
C TRP A 63 5.47 3.46 -8.72
N ALA A 64 6.01 2.72 -7.76
CA ALA A 64 7.37 2.88 -7.28
C ALA A 64 8.40 2.47 -8.36
N THR A 65 9.48 3.24 -8.54
CA THR A 65 10.53 2.92 -9.53
C THR A 65 11.53 1.87 -9.05
N ASP A 66 11.67 1.69 -7.74
CA ASP A 66 12.66 0.84 -7.08
C ASP A 66 12.17 -0.60 -6.84
N TYR A 67 11.01 -0.97 -7.37
CA TYR A 67 10.52 -2.34 -7.31
C TYR A 67 11.22 -3.21 -8.36
N GLY A 68 11.96 -4.21 -7.89
CA GLY A 68 12.78 -5.11 -8.73
C GLY A 68 12.06 -5.61 -10.00
N PRO A 69 10.85 -6.18 -9.90
CA PRO A 69 10.11 -6.64 -11.08
C PRO A 69 9.77 -5.58 -12.12
N TYR A 70 9.74 -4.29 -11.76
CA TYR A 70 9.59 -3.21 -12.76
C TYR A 70 10.93 -2.85 -13.39
N MET A 71 12.01 -2.82 -12.59
CA MET A 71 13.36 -2.59 -13.09
C MET A 71 13.78 -3.69 -14.08
N ASP A 72 13.46 -4.96 -13.80
CA ASP A 72 13.75 -6.10 -14.67
C ASP A 72 13.05 -6.01 -16.04
N GLN A 73 11.97 -5.24 -16.13
CA GLN A 73 11.23 -4.96 -17.36
C GLN A 73 11.65 -3.65 -18.03
N GLY A 74 12.33 -2.77 -17.30
CA GLY A 74 12.80 -1.48 -17.77
C GLY A 74 14.02 -1.61 -18.69
N THR A 75 14.18 -0.66 -19.60
CA THR A 75 15.30 -0.65 -20.53
C THR A 75 16.63 -0.49 -19.77
N GLY A 76 17.46 -1.52 -19.79
CA GLY A 76 18.76 -1.52 -19.09
C GLY A 76 18.66 -1.62 -17.57
N GLY A 77 17.56 -2.18 -17.04
CA GLY A 77 17.37 -2.31 -15.58
C GLY A 77 16.85 -1.04 -14.92
N VAL A 78 16.42 -0.05 -15.70
CA VAL A 78 15.89 1.23 -15.21
C VAL A 78 14.56 1.49 -15.91
N VAL A 79 13.54 1.89 -15.15
CA VAL A 79 12.26 2.31 -15.72
C VAL A 79 12.41 3.66 -16.41
N THR A 80 12.06 3.73 -17.69
CA THR A 80 12.15 4.92 -18.52
C THR A 80 10.84 5.21 -19.24
N ALA A 81 10.60 6.47 -19.62
CA ALA A 81 9.43 6.83 -20.41
C ALA A 81 9.43 6.10 -21.75
N GLY A 82 8.29 5.52 -22.11
CA GLY A 82 8.12 4.69 -23.31
C GLY A 82 8.15 3.18 -23.04
N ASP A 83 8.74 2.73 -21.94
CA ASP A 83 8.72 1.32 -21.52
C ASP A 83 7.27 0.83 -21.37
N VAL A 84 7.04 -0.45 -21.62
CA VAL A 84 5.75 -1.12 -21.38
C VAL A 84 5.95 -2.12 -20.25
N ILE A 85 5.42 -1.78 -19.08
CA ILE A 85 5.62 -2.56 -17.85
C ILE A 85 4.34 -3.33 -17.57
N ARG A 86 4.47 -4.66 -17.48
CA ARG A 86 3.45 -5.51 -16.85
C ARG A 86 3.43 -5.17 -15.37
N ILE A 87 2.30 -4.66 -14.91
CA ILE A 87 2.12 -4.32 -13.51
C ILE A 87 2.13 -5.61 -12.68
N GLN A 88 2.83 -5.56 -11.55
CA GLN A 88 3.04 -6.67 -10.63
C GLN A 88 2.97 -6.15 -9.20
N GLY A 89 2.29 -6.87 -8.31
CA GLY A 89 2.25 -6.60 -6.87
C GLY A 89 2.49 -7.89 -6.09
N LEU A 90 1.92 -8.00 -4.89
CA LEU A 90 1.85 -9.30 -4.20
C LEU A 90 1.07 -10.32 -5.03
N ASP A 91 -0.01 -9.84 -5.65
CA ASP A 91 -0.73 -10.50 -6.73
C ASP A 91 -0.58 -9.69 -8.01
N ASN A 92 -0.73 -10.32 -9.17
CA ASN A 92 -0.72 -9.62 -10.45
C ASN A 92 -1.98 -8.77 -10.57
N PRO A 93 -1.88 -7.44 -10.74
CA PRO A 93 -3.07 -6.63 -10.92
C PRO A 93 -3.76 -6.95 -12.24
N VAL A 94 -5.07 -7.15 -12.15
CA VAL A 94 -5.93 -7.49 -13.27
C VAL A 94 -7.10 -6.52 -13.33
N LEU A 95 -7.55 -6.26 -14.55
CA LEU A 95 -8.84 -5.63 -14.78
C LEU A 95 -9.85 -6.74 -14.99
N GLU A 96 -10.83 -6.86 -14.09
CA GLU A 96 -11.96 -7.77 -14.20
C GLU A 96 -13.12 -7.03 -14.87
N PHE A 97 -13.73 -7.64 -15.88
CA PHE A 97 -14.75 -6.96 -16.69
C PHE A 97 -16.19 -7.24 -16.24
N GLY A 98 -16.37 -8.06 -15.19
CA GLY A 98 -17.67 -8.42 -14.60
C GLY A 98 -18.42 -9.53 -15.33
N ASP A 99 -17.92 -10.01 -16.47
CA ASP A 99 -18.50 -11.11 -17.27
C ASP A 99 -17.71 -12.43 -17.16
N GLY A 100 -16.79 -12.50 -16.18
CA GLY A 100 -15.88 -13.63 -15.97
C GLY A 100 -14.56 -13.54 -16.75
N ALA A 101 -14.41 -12.58 -17.66
CA ALA A 101 -13.13 -12.28 -18.30
C ALA A 101 -12.27 -11.32 -17.44
N SER A 102 -10.95 -11.44 -17.57
CA SER A 102 -9.99 -10.53 -16.96
C SER A 102 -8.71 -10.39 -17.80
N GLU A 103 -8.01 -9.27 -17.63
CA GLU A 103 -6.73 -9.02 -18.29
C GLU A 103 -5.68 -8.49 -17.32
N ILE A 104 -4.44 -8.99 -17.45
CA ILE A 104 -3.30 -8.45 -16.70
C ILE A 104 -2.93 -7.08 -17.25
N VAL A 105 -2.87 -6.09 -16.37
CA VAL A 105 -2.59 -4.70 -16.76
C VAL A 105 -1.14 -4.53 -17.20
N LYS A 106 -0.97 -3.89 -18.36
CA LYS A 106 0.32 -3.41 -18.88
C LYS A 106 0.25 -1.91 -19.10
N ALA A 107 1.09 -1.16 -18.39
CA ALA A 107 1.14 0.28 -18.51
C ALA A 107 2.31 0.71 -19.39
N ARG A 108 2.05 1.62 -20.33
CA ARG A 108 3.11 2.40 -20.98
C ARG A 108 3.53 3.51 -20.04
N VAL A 109 4.82 3.55 -19.69
CA VAL A 109 5.38 4.61 -18.85
C VAL A 109 5.32 5.94 -19.59
N THR A 110 4.63 6.91 -19.02
CA THR A 110 4.49 8.26 -19.58
C THR A 110 5.46 9.25 -18.94
N SER A 111 5.80 9.06 -17.67
CA SER A 111 6.79 9.88 -16.96
C SER A 111 7.45 9.14 -15.80
N VAL A 112 8.64 9.61 -15.41
CA VAL A 112 9.40 9.10 -14.26
C VAL A 112 9.85 10.31 -13.43
N ASP A 113 9.55 10.30 -12.13
CA ASP A 113 10.02 11.31 -11.17
C ASP A 113 10.98 10.68 -10.15
N PRO A 114 12.29 10.91 -10.30
CA PRO A 114 13.29 10.37 -9.39
C PRO A 114 13.26 11.01 -7.99
N ARG A 115 12.58 12.15 -7.80
CA ARG A 115 12.53 12.85 -6.50
C ARG A 115 11.62 12.12 -5.51
N VAL A 116 10.61 11.43 -6.02
CA VAL A 116 9.65 10.65 -5.23
C VAL A 116 9.72 9.14 -5.53
N SER A 117 10.75 8.73 -6.28
CA SER A 117 10.95 7.34 -6.72
C SER A 117 9.68 6.73 -7.32
N ALA A 118 9.03 7.45 -8.22
CA ALA A 118 7.78 7.02 -8.83
C ALA A 118 7.78 7.20 -10.34
N TRP A 119 7.02 6.37 -11.03
CA TRP A 119 6.72 6.52 -12.45
C TRP A 119 5.21 6.49 -12.65
N VAL A 120 4.74 7.22 -13.66
CA VAL A 120 3.33 7.25 -14.08
C VAL A 120 3.23 6.52 -15.41
N GLY A 121 2.17 5.75 -15.59
CA GLY A 121 1.88 5.10 -16.86
C GLY A 121 0.40 5.00 -17.15
N THR A 122 0.12 4.74 -18.42
CA THR A 122 -1.24 4.61 -18.96
C THR A 122 -1.41 3.23 -19.58
N SER A 123 -2.52 2.57 -19.26
CA SER A 123 -2.96 1.33 -19.90
C SER A 123 -4.27 1.59 -20.62
N THR A 124 -4.37 1.17 -21.88
CA THR A 124 -5.61 1.20 -22.66
C THR A 124 -5.99 -0.22 -23.00
N ILE A 125 -7.15 -0.65 -22.53
CA ILE A 125 -7.64 -2.04 -22.63
C ILE A 125 -8.97 -2.01 -23.36
N LEU A 126 -9.06 -2.74 -24.47
CA LEU A 126 -10.29 -2.90 -25.23
C LEU A 126 -10.95 -4.20 -24.84
N HIS A 127 -12.18 -4.13 -24.36
CA HIS A 127 -12.98 -5.31 -24.04
C HIS A 127 -14.26 -5.33 -24.87
N GLN A 128 -14.63 -6.54 -25.30
CA GLN A 128 -15.88 -6.78 -26.01
C GLN A 128 -16.73 -7.79 -25.22
N TYR A 129 -17.85 -7.30 -24.70
CA TYR A 129 -18.84 -8.09 -24.00
C TYR A 129 -19.61 -8.99 -24.97
N ALA A 130 -20.15 -10.13 -24.50
CA ALA A 130 -20.97 -11.00 -25.33
C ALA A 130 -22.25 -10.29 -25.82
N SER A 131 -22.81 -9.42 -24.99
CA SER A 131 -24.10 -8.76 -25.18
C SER A 131 -23.99 -7.26 -24.89
N PRO A 132 -24.83 -6.37 -25.47
CA PRO A 132 -24.76 -4.90 -25.29
C PRO A 132 -25.07 -4.37 -23.87
N ARG A 133 -25.63 -5.22 -23.01
CA ARG A 133 -25.81 -5.03 -21.56
C ARG A 133 -25.69 -6.39 -20.91
N ASP A 134 -25.54 -6.42 -19.60
CA ASP A 134 -25.77 -7.67 -18.87
C ASP A 134 -27.19 -8.18 -19.19
N GLU A 135 -27.30 -9.32 -19.88
CA GLU A 135 -28.58 -9.88 -20.31
C GLU A 135 -29.42 -10.36 -19.12
N ALA A 136 -28.77 -10.74 -18.01
CA ALA A 136 -29.47 -11.26 -16.84
C ALA A 136 -30.14 -10.14 -16.05
N SER A 137 -29.55 -8.95 -16.01
CA SER A 137 -30.00 -7.84 -15.14
C SER A 137 -30.46 -6.59 -15.88
N GLY A 138 -30.08 -6.42 -17.16
CA GLY A 138 -30.24 -5.17 -17.91
C GLY A 138 -29.37 -4.01 -17.37
N ALA A 139 -28.48 -4.29 -16.41
CA ALA A 139 -27.61 -3.31 -15.78
C ALA A 139 -26.43 -2.91 -16.70
N ALA A 140 -25.76 -1.84 -16.31
CA ALA A 140 -24.47 -1.49 -16.89
C ALA A 140 -23.44 -2.57 -16.51
N TRP A 141 -22.48 -2.83 -17.39
CA TRP A 141 -21.37 -3.71 -17.04
C TRP A 141 -20.55 -3.09 -15.90
N GLU A 142 -20.13 -3.93 -14.97
CA GLU A 142 -19.26 -3.55 -13.86
C GLU A 142 -17.85 -4.03 -14.14
N ALA A 143 -16.88 -3.12 -14.10
CA ALA A 143 -15.47 -3.48 -14.20
C ALA A 143 -14.75 -3.07 -12.92
N SER A 144 -13.83 -3.91 -12.45
CA SER A 144 -13.07 -3.67 -11.24
C SER A 144 -11.58 -3.89 -11.51
N PHE A 145 -10.76 -2.98 -10.98
CA PHE A 145 -9.31 -3.16 -11.00
C PHE A 145 -8.90 -3.82 -9.68
N THR A 146 -8.41 -5.05 -9.77
CA THR A 146 -7.98 -5.87 -8.63
C THR A 146 -6.46 -6.07 -8.67
N GLY A 147 -5.87 -6.53 -7.57
CA GLY A 147 -4.43 -6.60 -7.42
C GLY A 147 -3.95 -5.77 -6.23
N CYS A 148 -3.49 -6.47 -5.21
CA CYS A 148 -3.20 -5.88 -3.92
C CYS A 148 -1.92 -5.04 -3.94
N CYS A 149 -2.06 -3.76 -3.57
CA CYS A 149 -1.09 -2.94 -2.83
C CYS A 149 -1.79 -1.73 -2.18
N ARG A 150 -3.10 -1.80 -1.93
CA ARG A 150 -3.80 -0.73 -1.22
C ARG A 150 -3.41 -0.84 0.25
N SER A 151 -2.49 0.01 0.70
CA SER A 151 -2.36 0.27 2.13
C SER A 151 -3.74 0.66 2.64
N ASP A 152 -4.27 -0.06 3.63
CA ASP A 152 -5.58 0.17 4.22
C ASP A 152 -5.89 1.68 4.38
N GLY A 153 -7.11 2.11 4.03
CA GLY A 153 -7.65 3.41 4.44
C GLY A 153 -7.97 4.47 3.38
N LEU A 154 -7.83 4.22 2.07
CA LEU A 154 -8.17 5.23 1.02
C LEU A 154 -9.55 4.99 0.36
N VAL A 155 -10.64 5.13 1.11
CA VAL A 155 -12.02 5.09 0.54
C VAL A 155 -12.29 6.29 -0.35
#